data_AF-A0A484VX57-F1
#
_entry.id   AF-A0A484VX57-F1
#
_cell.length_a   1.000
_cell.length_b   1.000
_cell.length_c   1.000
_cell.angle_alpha   90.00
_cell.angle_beta   90.00
_cell.angle_gamma   90.00
#
_symmetry.space_group_name_H-M   'P 1'
#
loop_
_entity.id
_entity.type
_entity.pdbx_description
1 polymer ?
#
loop_
_entity_poly.entity_id
_entity_poly.type
_entity_poly.pdbx_seq_one_letter_code
_entity_poly.pdbx_strand_id
1 'polypeptide(L)'
;MGIAPLTGDSALPLFIYSLVYFAIVILVSLYPGKLLDTVGNFLAPLKIIALVILSVAAIIWPAGSISTATEAYQNAAFSNGFVNGYLTMDTLGAMVFGIVIVNAARSRGVTEARLLTRYTVWAGLMAGVGLTLLYLALFRLGSDSASLVDQSANGAAILHAYVQHTFGGGGSFLLAALIFIACLVTAVGLTCACAEFFAQYVPLSYRTLVFILGGFSMVVSNLGLSQLIQISVPVADRHLSAVYRTGCIKFYTLMVA
;
A
#
# COMPACT_ATOMS: atom_id res chain seq x y z
N MET A 1 -1.75 -12.92 5.88
CA MET A 1 -0.48 -12.67 6.61
C MET A 1 -0.68 -12.46 8.12
N GLY A 2 -1.68 -11.72 8.61
CA GLY A 2 -1.90 -11.55 10.06
C GLY A 2 -2.59 -12.72 10.80
N ILE A 3 -3.45 -13.50 10.11
CA ILE A 3 -4.22 -14.63 10.71
C ILE A 3 -3.97 -15.97 10.04
N ALA A 4 -3.12 -15.98 9.00
CA ALA A 4 -2.71 -17.18 8.29
C ALA A 4 -2.10 -18.27 9.20
N PRO A 5 -1.36 -17.95 10.29
CA PRO A 5 -0.81 -18.99 11.15
C PRO A 5 -1.84 -19.61 12.12
N LEU A 6 -3.04 -19.02 12.27
CA LEU A 6 -4.02 -19.42 13.28
C LEU A 6 -5.24 -20.18 12.70
N THR A 7 -5.42 -20.19 11.37
CA THR A 7 -6.67 -20.70 10.75
C THR A 7 -6.48 -21.78 9.67
N GLY A 8 -5.25 -22.13 9.31
CA GLY A 8 -4.97 -23.14 8.29
C GLY A 8 -5.34 -22.70 6.86
N ASP A 9 -4.71 -23.31 5.85
CA ASP A 9 -4.90 -23.02 4.41
C ASP A 9 -6.27 -23.47 3.85
N SER A 10 -7.35 -23.30 4.62
CA SER A 10 -8.70 -23.57 4.14
C SER A 10 -9.31 -22.33 3.48
N ALA A 11 -9.99 -22.51 2.35
CA ALA A 11 -10.59 -21.40 1.58
C ALA A 11 -11.67 -20.61 2.37
N LEU A 12 -12.25 -21.24 3.40
CA LEU A 12 -13.36 -20.71 4.19
C LEU A 12 -12.95 -19.58 5.16
N PRO A 13 -11.88 -19.69 5.98
CA PRO A 13 -11.39 -18.60 6.81
C PRO A 13 -10.83 -17.41 6.01
N LEU A 14 -10.22 -17.65 4.84
CA LEU A 14 -9.81 -16.55 3.95
C LEU A 14 -11.04 -15.78 3.45
N PHE A 15 -12.10 -16.47 3.06
CA PHE A 15 -13.34 -15.85 2.63
C PHE A 15 -13.99 -15.03 3.75
N ILE A 16 -14.12 -15.59 4.96
CA ILE A 16 -14.68 -14.89 6.12
C ILE A 16 -13.87 -13.63 6.46
N TYR A 17 -12.54 -13.74 6.46
CA TYR A 17 -11.67 -12.60 6.72
C TYR A 17 -11.82 -11.50 5.66
N SER A 18 -11.78 -11.86 4.38
CA SER A 18 -11.96 -10.89 3.29
C SER A 18 -13.33 -10.21 3.36
N LEU A 19 -14.39 -10.96 3.68
CA LEU A 19 -15.74 -10.44 3.82
C LEU A 19 -15.84 -9.43 4.97
N VAL A 20 -15.30 -9.76 6.15
CA VAL A 20 -15.30 -8.84 7.30
C VAL A 20 -14.45 -7.61 6.99
N TYR A 21 -13.27 -7.80 6.40
CA TYR A 21 -12.36 -6.71 6.04
C TYR A 21 -13.01 -5.73 5.06
N PHE A 22 -13.54 -6.21 3.94
CA PHE A 22 -14.19 -5.37 2.94
C PHE A 22 -15.52 -4.78 3.41
N ALA A 23 -16.27 -5.47 4.29
CA ALA A 23 -17.44 -4.89 4.93
C ALA A 23 -17.07 -3.66 5.77
N ILE A 24 -15.97 -3.74 6.54
CA ILE A 24 -15.46 -2.59 7.29
C ILE A 24 -15.02 -1.48 6.33
N VAL A 25 -14.25 -1.81 5.28
CA VAL A 25 -13.82 -0.82 4.27
C VAL A 25 -15.02 -0.08 3.66
N ILE A 26 -16.04 -0.80 3.19
CA ILE A 26 -17.25 -0.22 2.59
C ILE A 26 -17.99 0.67 3.58
N LEU A 27 -18.20 0.18 4.81
CA LEU A 27 -18.92 0.94 5.85
C LEU A 27 -18.20 2.24 6.20
N VAL A 28 -16.87 2.17 6.36
CA VAL A 28 -16.03 3.32 6.66
C VAL A 28 -15.98 4.29 5.46
N SER A 29 -15.89 3.78 4.23
CA SER A 29 -15.88 4.58 3.01
C SER A 29 -17.19 5.32 2.73
N LEU A 30 -18.31 4.92 3.34
CA LEU A 30 -19.57 5.69 3.26
C LEU A 30 -19.50 7.02 4.04
N TYR A 31 -18.55 7.17 4.97
CA TYR A 31 -18.37 8.36 5.81
C TYR A 31 -16.91 8.88 5.76
N PRO A 32 -16.40 9.27 4.57
CA PRO A 32 -14.97 9.51 4.32
C PRO A 32 -14.38 10.66 5.16
N GLY A 33 -15.13 11.75 5.32
CA GLY A 33 -14.60 13.01 5.83
C GLY A 33 -14.13 12.96 7.30
N LYS A 34 -14.88 12.31 8.19
CA LYS A 34 -14.49 12.23 9.61
C LYS A 34 -13.45 11.15 9.89
N LEU A 35 -13.47 10.07 9.12
CA LEU A 35 -12.59 8.92 9.34
C LEU A 35 -11.18 9.18 8.84
N LEU A 36 -10.99 9.68 7.61
CA LEU A 36 -9.63 9.94 7.08
C LEU A 36 -8.87 10.97 7.92
N ASP A 37 -9.56 12.01 8.42
CA ASP A 37 -8.94 13.00 9.31
C ASP A 37 -8.66 12.45 10.71
N THR A 38 -9.56 11.66 11.31
CA THR A 38 -9.38 11.15 12.69
C THR A 38 -8.40 9.98 12.73
N VAL A 39 -8.60 9.02 11.83
CA VAL A 39 -7.86 7.75 11.76
C VAL A 39 -6.48 7.99 11.12
N GLY A 40 -6.41 8.80 10.06
CA GLY A 40 -5.15 9.19 9.44
C GLY A 40 -4.24 9.98 10.38
N ASN A 41 -4.78 10.91 11.18
CA ASN A 41 -3.98 11.73 12.09
C ASN A 41 -3.35 10.91 13.24
N PHE A 42 -3.96 9.79 13.65
CA PHE A 42 -3.39 8.91 14.68
C PHE A 42 -2.53 7.78 14.10
N LEU A 43 -2.98 7.16 13.01
CA LEU A 43 -2.30 5.99 12.45
C LEU A 43 -1.13 6.31 11.55
N ALA A 44 -1.16 7.44 10.83
CA ALA A 44 -0.01 7.87 10.04
C ALA A 44 1.25 8.06 10.92
N PRO A 45 1.20 8.83 12.04
CA PRO A 45 2.39 8.96 12.89
C PRO A 45 2.76 7.63 13.54
N LEU A 46 1.78 6.81 13.96
CA LEU A 46 2.06 5.50 14.54
C LEU A 46 2.82 4.59 13.55
N LYS A 47 2.40 4.55 12.28
CA LYS A 47 3.05 3.78 11.22
C LYS A 47 4.48 4.28 10.98
N ILE A 48 4.68 5.59 10.90
CA ILE A 48 6.01 6.17 10.69
C ILE A 48 6.93 5.86 11.87
N ILE A 49 6.45 5.99 13.12
CA ILE A 49 7.23 5.64 14.31
C ILE A 49 7.63 4.16 14.28
N ALA A 50 6.68 3.26 14.00
CA ALA A 50 6.98 1.83 13.91
C ALA A 50 8.02 1.52 12.83
N LEU A 51 7.90 2.15 11.65
CA LEU A 51 8.86 1.98 10.56
C LEU A 51 10.23 2.58 10.90
N VAL A 52 10.28 3.71 11.61
CA VAL A 52 11.55 4.31 12.08
C VAL A 52 12.23 3.40 13.11
N ILE A 53 11.49 2.86 14.09
CA ILE A 53 12.03 1.91 15.07
C ILE A 53 12.60 0.69 14.34
N LEU A 54 11.87 0.14 13.38
CA LEU A 54 12.29 -1.01 12.60
C LEU A 54 13.50 -0.68 11.70
N SER A 55 13.56 0.51 11.13
CA SER A 55 14.70 1.00 10.34
C SER A 55 15.96 1.16 11.18
N VAL A 56 15.83 1.72 12.39
CA VAL A 56 16.94 1.85 13.34
C VAL A 56 17.39 0.46 13.82
N ALA A 57 16.45 -0.43 14.12
CA ALA A 57 16.75 -1.81 14.50
C ALA A 57 17.50 -2.56 13.39
N ALA A 58 17.13 -2.38 12.13
CA ALA A 58 17.83 -2.97 10.98
C ALA A 58 19.30 -2.54 10.88
N ILE A 59 19.61 -1.31 11.30
CA ILE A 59 20.98 -0.78 11.27
C ILE A 59 21.80 -1.26 12.48
N ILE A 60 21.19 -1.33 13.68
CA ILE A 60 21.90 -1.70 14.92
C ILE A 60 22.03 -3.23 15.06
N TRP A 61 21.00 -3.98 14.68
CA TRP A 61 20.93 -5.45 14.74
C TRP A 61 20.72 -6.04 13.34
N PRO A 62 21.79 -6.16 12.53
CA PRO A 62 21.74 -6.89 11.27
C PRO A 62 21.48 -8.37 11.54
N ALA A 63 20.48 -8.93 10.86
CA ALA A 63 20.04 -10.31 11.06
C ALA A 63 20.99 -11.37 10.46
N GLY A 64 21.96 -10.96 9.63
CA GLY A 64 22.87 -11.85 8.94
C GLY A 64 23.93 -11.11 8.10
N SER A 65 24.72 -11.88 7.35
CA SER A 65 25.67 -11.33 6.37
C SER A 65 24.95 -10.85 5.11
N ILE A 66 25.40 -9.71 4.56
CA ILE A 66 24.88 -9.15 3.31
C ILE A 66 24.97 -10.22 2.21
N SER A 67 23.83 -10.62 1.64
CA SER A 67 23.81 -11.57 0.54
C SER A 67 24.25 -10.93 -0.78
N THR A 68 24.81 -11.73 -1.68
CA THR A 68 25.19 -11.28 -3.02
C THR A 68 23.94 -10.88 -3.82
N ALA A 69 24.00 -9.74 -4.51
CA ALA A 69 22.89 -9.28 -5.32
C ALA A 69 22.56 -10.29 -6.44
N THR A 70 21.28 -10.51 -6.73
CA THR A 70 20.83 -11.35 -7.85
C THR A 70 21.36 -10.80 -9.18
N GLU A 71 21.64 -11.66 -10.16
CA GLU A 71 22.19 -11.26 -11.49
C GLU A 71 21.43 -10.10 -12.15
N ALA A 72 20.10 -10.06 -12.01
CA ALA A 72 19.26 -8.97 -12.52
C ALA A 72 19.62 -7.59 -11.93
N TYR A 73 19.99 -7.54 -10.66
CA TYR A 73 20.39 -6.30 -9.98
C TYR A 73 21.88 -5.99 -10.12
N GLN A 74 22.73 -6.95 -10.46
CA GLN A 74 24.16 -6.70 -10.70
C GLN A 74 24.38 -5.86 -11.98
N ASN A 75 23.62 -6.15 -13.04
CA ASN A 75 23.81 -5.49 -14.35
C ASN A 75 22.88 -4.29 -14.58
N ALA A 76 21.72 -4.24 -13.92
CA ALA A 76 20.70 -3.23 -14.17
C ALA A 76 19.91 -2.84 -12.90
N ALA A 77 20.61 -2.52 -11.80
CA ALA A 77 19.99 -2.16 -10.52
C ALA A 77 18.97 -1.01 -10.64
N PHE A 78 19.34 0.08 -11.32
CA PHE A 78 18.48 1.26 -11.47
C PHE A 78 17.24 0.96 -12.31
N SER A 79 17.40 0.35 -13.49
CA SER A 79 16.27 0.03 -14.36
C SER A 79 15.31 -0.97 -13.72
N ASN A 80 15.83 -2.03 -13.09
CA ASN A 80 14.98 -2.97 -12.36
C ASN A 80 14.29 -2.31 -11.17
N GLY A 81 14.99 -1.49 -10.38
CA GLY A 81 14.38 -0.73 -9.28
C GLY A 81 13.26 0.21 -9.76
N PHE A 82 13.49 0.92 -10.86
CA PHE A 82 12.50 1.83 -11.45
C PHE A 82 11.27 1.09 -11.97
N VAL A 83 11.46 -0.02 -12.70
CA VAL A 83 10.35 -0.84 -13.22
C VAL A 83 9.54 -1.44 -12.08
N ASN A 84 10.20 -2.02 -11.06
CA ASN A 84 9.51 -2.59 -9.91
C ASN A 84 8.75 -1.51 -9.11
N GLY A 85 9.30 -0.31 -8.97
CA GLY A 85 8.60 0.82 -8.35
C GLY A 85 7.40 1.32 -9.16
N TYR A 86 7.41 1.19 -10.49
CA TYR A 86 6.22 1.45 -11.31
C TYR A 86 5.13 0.38 -11.07
N LEU A 87 5.55 -0.88 -10.88
CA LEU A 87 4.64 -2.00 -10.63
C LEU A 87 3.96 -1.95 -9.26
N THR A 88 4.52 -1.24 -8.26
CA THR A 88 3.88 -1.09 -6.95
C THR A 88 2.65 -0.18 -6.97
N MET A 89 2.31 0.43 -8.11
CA MET A 89 1.06 1.16 -8.34
C MET A 89 0.84 2.42 -7.47
N ASP A 90 1.67 2.69 -6.46
CA ASP A 90 1.62 3.87 -5.59
C ASP A 90 1.64 5.19 -6.36
N THR A 91 2.34 5.25 -7.51
CA THR A 91 2.42 6.44 -8.36
C THR A 91 1.08 6.80 -9.00
N LEU A 92 0.30 5.81 -9.42
CA LEU A 92 -1.05 6.02 -9.97
C LEU A 92 -2.03 6.39 -8.86
N GLY A 93 -1.90 5.76 -7.68
CA GLY A 93 -2.69 6.10 -6.49
C GLY A 93 -2.47 7.54 -6.05
N ALA A 94 -1.22 8.01 -6.03
CA ALA A 94 -0.87 9.39 -5.68
C ALA A 94 -1.53 10.43 -6.59
N MET A 95 -1.70 10.13 -7.89
CA MET A 95 -2.39 11.04 -8.82
C MET A 95 -3.86 11.25 -8.44
N VAL A 96 -4.57 10.20 -7.99
CA VAL A 96 -5.98 10.33 -7.58
C VAL A 96 -6.13 10.80 -6.15
N PHE A 97 -5.22 10.45 -5.23
CA PHE A 97 -5.19 11.08 -3.91
C PHE A 97 -4.85 12.58 -3.96
N GLY A 98 -4.20 13.04 -5.03
CA GLY A 98 -3.85 14.45 -5.22
C GLY A 98 -5.06 15.37 -5.09
N ILE A 99 -6.22 15.03 -5.67
CA ILE A 99 -7.42 15.88 -5.58
C ILE A 99 -7.96 15.96 -4.15
N VAL A 100 -7.89 14.86 -3.38
CA VAL A 100 -8.29 14.81 -1.98
C VAL A 100 -7.40 15.72 -1.13
N ILE A 101 -6.08 15.68 -1.35
CA ILE A 101 -5.11 16.54 -0.65
C ILE A 101 -5.36 18.02 -0.98
N VAL A 102 -5.59 18.33 -2.26
CA VAL A 102 -5.88 19.69 -2.73
C VAL A 102 -7.19 20.21 -2.12
N ASN A 103 -8.25 19.38 -2.11
CA ASN A 103 -9.54 19.73 -1.50
C ASN A 103 -9.43 19.89 0.02
N ALA A 104 -8.65 19.05 0.70
CA ALA A 104 -8.37 19.17 2.12
C ALA A 104 -7.57 20.44 2.47
N ALA A 105 -6.66 20.87 1.61
CA ALA A 105 -5.95 22.14 1.80
C ALA A 105 -6.87 23.35 1.56
N ARG A 106 -7.78 23.28 0.58
CA ARG A 106 -8.82 24.32 0.35
C ARG A 106 -9.80 24.43 1.51
N SER A 107 -10.25 23.31 2.08
CA SER A 107 -11.19 23.32 3.22
C SER A 107 -10.58 23.94 4.49
N ARG A 108 -9.25 23.96 4.60
CA ARG A 108 -8.50 24.66 5.67
C ARG A 108 -8.29 26.15 5.41
N GLY A 109 -8.96 26.74 4.40
CA GLY A 109 -8.94 28.18 4.14
C GLY A 109 -7.85 28.65 3.17
N VAL A 110 -7.10 27.74 2.53
CA VAL A 110 -6.12 28.11 1.50
C VAL A 110 -6.83 28.32 0.16
N THR A 111 -7.20 29.57 -0.13
CA THR A 111 -7.95 29.94 -1.35
C THR A 111 -7.06 30.35 -2.51
N GLU A 112 -5.85 30.86 -2.24
CA GLU A 112 -4.92 31.29 -3.28
C GLU A 112 -4.22 30.08 -3.94
N ALA A 113 -4.41 29.91 -5.25
CA ALA A 113 -3.85 28.80 -6.01
C ALA A 113 -2.31 28.71 -5.92
N ARG A 114 -1.62 29.86 -5.87
CA ARG A 114 -0.16 29.92 -5.75
C ARG A 114 0.34 29.39 -4.40
N LEU A 115 -0.34 29.76 -3.30
CA LEU A 115 -0.05 29.24 -1.96
C LEU A 115 -0.37 27.75 -1.86
N LEU A 116 -1.51 27.33 -2.42
CA LEU A 116 -1.93 25.93 -2.45
C LEU A 116 -0.90 25.03 -3.13
N THR A 117 -0.44 25.40 -4.32
CA THR A 117 0.61 24.65 -5.04
C THR A 117 1.93 24.68 -4.26
N ARG A 118 2.31 25.81 -3.68
CA ARG A 118 3.57 25.90 -2.92
C ARG A 118 3.55 24.98 -1.70
N TYR A 119 2.48 25.00 -0.90
CA TYR A 119 2.38 24.15 0.29
C TYR A 119 2.30 22.67 -0.05
N THR A 120 1.54 22.29 -1.09
CA THR A 120 1.45 20.89 -1.52
C THR A 120 2.77 20.36 -2.07
N VAL A 121 3.54 21.17 -2.82
CA VAL A 121 4.88 20.78 -3.30
C VAL A 121 5.85 20.58 -2.14
N TRP A 122 5.91 21.51 -1.18
CA TRP A 122 6.80 21.37 -0.02
C TRP A 122 6.41 20.17 0.86
N ALA A 123 5.11 19.95 1.08
CA ALA A 123 4.62 18.78 1.80
C ALA A 123 4.99 17.48 1.07
N GLY A 124 4.83 17.43 -0.26
CA GLY A 124 5.20 16.29 -1.09
C GLY A 124 6.70 16.01 -1.08
N LEU A 125 7.54 17.04 -1.15
CA LEU A 125 9.00 16.90 -1.06
C LEU A 125 9.43 16.35 0.31
N MET A 126 8.90 16.88 1.40
CA MET A 126 9.19 16.37 2.75
C MET A 126 8.77 14.91 2.90
N ALA A 127 7.57 14.56 2.42
CA ALA A 127 7.07 13.18 2.44
C ALA A 127 7.93 12.24 1.58
N GLY A 128 8.32 12.68 0.37
CA GLY A 128 9.14 11.89 -0.55
C GLY A 128 10.54 11.60 -0.02
N VAL A 129 11.20 12.60 0.59
CA VAL A 129 12.50 12.41 1.24
C VAL A 129 12.40 11.44 2.41
N GLY A 130 11.39 11.61 3.28
CA GLY A 130 11.16 10.70 4.41
C GLY A 130 10.90 9.26 3.96
N LEU A 131 10.09 9.07 2.92
CA LEU A 131 9.80 7.76 2.36
C LEU A 131 11.05 7.11 1.74
N THR A 132 11.87 7.91 1.04
CA THR A 132 13.13 7.42 0.44
C THR A 132 14.08 6.88 1.51
N LEU A 133 14.25 7.60 2.63
CA LEU A 133 15.09 7.16 3.74
C LEU A 133 14.58 5.85 4.37
N LEU A 134 13.27 5.72 4.57
CA LEU A 134 12.66 4.49 5.07
C LEU A 134 12.90 3.31 4.12
N TYR A 135 12.72 3.53 2.81
CA TYR A 135 12.94 2.47 1.81
C TYR A 135 14.39 2.01 1.78
N LEU A 136 15.37 2.91 1.91
CA LEU A 136 16.79 2.53 2.00
C LEU A 136 17.06 1.62 3.22
N ALA A 137 16.45 1.92 4.36
CA ALA A 137 16.56 1.07 5.54
C ALA A 137 15.88 -0.30 5.35
N LEU A 138 14.72 -0.34 4.69
CA LEU A 138 14.04 -1.60 4.37
C LEU A 138 14.83 -2.44 3.35
N PHE A 139 15.49 -1.83 2.37
CA PHE A 139 16.38 -2.54 1.45
C PHE A 139 17.54 -3.19 2.20
N ARG A 140 18.11 -2.48 3.17
CA ARG A 140 19.17 -3.02 4.02
C ARG A 140 18.68 -4.18 4.88
N LEU A 141 17.50 -4.04 5.49
CA LEU A 141 16.86 -5.14 6.22
C LEU A 141 16.67 -6.36 5.33
N GLY A 142 16.17 -6.16 4.11
CA GLY A 142 15.96 -7.22 3.13
C GLY A 142 17.27 -7.92 2.72
N SER A 143 18.35 -7.17 2.51
CA SER A 143 19.67 -7.75 2.18
C SER A 143 20.26 -8.58 3.32
N ASP A 144 19.99 -8.17 4.56
CA ASP A 144 20.55 -8.80 5.76
C ASP A 144 19.67 -9.97 6.24
N SER A 145 18.41 -10.06 5.78
CA SER A 145 17.45 -11.13 6.12
C SER A 145 17.40 -12.27 5.10
N ALA A 146 18.22 -12.20 4.04
CA ALA A 146 18.24 -13.21 2.97
C ALA A 146 18.71 -14.60 3.43
N SER A 147 19.34 -14.72 4.60
CA SER A 147 19.67 -16.01 5.22
C SER A 147 18.53 -16.60 6.07
N LEU A 148 17.52 -15.80 6.41
CA LEU A 148 16.39 -16.21 7.27
C LEU A 148 15.18 -16.70 6.46
N VAL A 149 15.11 -16.35 5.17
CA VAL A 149 13.95 -16.62 4.32
C VAL A 149 14.44 -17.00 2.92
N ASP A 150 13.77 -17.96 2.28
CA ASP A 150 14.03 -18.31 0.88
C ASP A 150 14.02 -17.08 -0.03
N GLN A 151 14.95 -17.04 -1.00
CA GLN A 151 15.08 -15.93 -1.96
C GLN A 151 13.81 -15.69 -2.80
N SER A 152 12.90 -16.66 -2.89
CA SER A 152 11.61 -16.54 -3.58
C SER A 152 10.49 -15.97 -2.72
N ALA A 153 10.74 -15.64 -1.45
CA ALA A 153 9.72 -15.13 -0.56
C ALA A 153 9.34 -13.68 -0.87
N ASN A 154 8.09 -13.33 -0.57
CA ASN A 154 7.58 -11.97 -0.76
C ASN A 154 8.10 -11.01 0.32
N GLY A 155 8.07 -9.71 0.03
CA GLY A 155 8.55 -8.67 0.95
C GLY A 155 7.85 -8.67 2.32
N ALA A 156 6.58 -9.06 2.38
CA ALA A 156 5.84 -9.18 3.64
C ALA A 156 6.36 -10.33 4.52
N ALA A 157 6.73 -11.47 3.92
CA ALA A 157 7.32 -12.61 4.61
C ALA A 157 8.73 -12.29 5.11
N ILE A 158 9.54 -11.58 4.32
CA ILE A 158 10.88 -11.11 4.73
C ILE A 158 10.77 -10.19 5.95
N LEU A 159 9.86 -9.20 5.90
CA LEU A 159 9.65 -8.27 7.01
C LEU A 159 9.17 -8.99 8.27
N HIS A 160 8.21 -9.90 8.12
CA HIS A 160 7.69 -10.68 9.24
C HIS A 160 8.77 -11.58 9.86
N ALA A 161 9.58 -12.28 9.05
CA ALA A 161 10.66 -13.12 9.55
C ALA A 161 11.72 -12.30 10.30
N TYR A 162 12.08 -11.11 9.78
CA TYR A 162 13.00 -10.20 10.49
C TYR A 162 12.43 -9.76 11.83
N VAL A 163 11.15 -9.34 11.87
CA VAL A 163 10.53 -8.87 13.12
C VAL A 163 10.37 -10.02 14.13
N GLN A 164 10.04 -11.24 13.68
CA GLN A 164 10.04 -12.42 14.52
C GLN A 164 11.42 -12.69 15.12
N HIS A 165 12.48 -12.57 14.31
CA HIS A 165 13.85 -12.80 14.75
C HIS A 165 14.33 -11.73 15.76
N THR A 166 14.06 -10.46 15.48
CA THR A 166 14.62 -9.33 16.26
C THR A 166 13.76 -8.95 17.47
N PHE A 167 12.43 -9.04 17.37
CA PHE A 167 11.48 -8.60 18.41
C PHE A 167 10.61 -9.73 18.97
N GLY A 168 10.78 -10.97 18.48
CA GLY A 168 10.01 -12.13 18.92
C GLY A 168 8.52 -12.07 18.55
N GLY A 169 7.72 -12.90 19.25
CA GLY A 169 6.28 -13.00 19.00
C GLY A 169 5.51 -11.70 19.28
N GLY A 170 5.95 -10.91 20.27
CA GLY A 170 5.31 -9.63 20.62
C GLY A 170 5.42 -8.59 19.50
N GLY A 171 6.61 -8.44 18.90
CA GLY A 171 6.81 -7.52 17.77
C GLY A 171 6.03 -7.93 16.53
N SER A 172 5.88 -9.24 16.33
CA SER A 172 5.21 -9.77 15.14
C SER A 172 3.69 -9.64 15.20
N PHE A 173 3.10 -9.79 16.39
CA PHE A 173 1.70 -9.45 16.62
C PHE A 173 1.43 -7.95 16.37
N LEU A 174 2.31 -7.10 16.90
CA LEU A 174 2.23 -5.65 16.69
C LEU A 174 2.35 -5.30 15.21
N LEU A 175 3.31 -5.90 14.50
CA LEU A 175 3.48 -5.73 13.05
C LEU A 175 2.24 -6.17 12.27
N ALA A 176 1.67 -7.33 12.60
CA ALA A 176 0.45 -7.82 11.96
C ALA A 176 -0.73 -6.85 12.15
N ALA A 177 -0.91 -6.33 13.37
CA ALA A 177 -1.93 -5.33 13.67
C ALA A 177 -1.70 -4.02 12.90
N LEU A 178 -0.45 -3.54 12.85
CA LEU A 178 -0.08 -2.35 12.08
C LEU A 178 -0.34 -2.51 10.59
N ILE A 179 0.03 -3.65 10.00
CA ILE A 179 -0.21 -3.94 8.58
C ILE A 179 -1.71 -3.98 8.31
N PHE A 180 -2.48 -4.69 9.14
CA PHE A 180 -3.94 -4.76 9.00
C PHE A 180 -4.57 -3.36 8.96
N ILE A 181 -4.20 -2.53 9.94
CA ILE A 181 -4.70 -1.18 10.08
C ILE A 181 -4.22 -0.28 8.92
N ALA A 182 -2.95 -0.38 8.53
CA ALA A 182 -2.40 0.40 7.43
C ALA A 182 -3.08 0.07 6.09
N CYS A 183 -3.27 -1.22 5.79
CA CYS A 183 -3.99 -1.66 4.60
C CYS A 183 -5.45 -1.16 4.64
N LEU A 184 -6.12 -1.20 5.81
CA LEU A 184 -7.49 -0.70 5.95
C LEU A 184 -7.59 0.78 5.56
N VAL A 185 -6.70 1.64 6.07
CA VAL A 185 -6.71 3.08 5.76
C VAL A 185 -6.45 3.34 4.28
N THR A 186 -5.49 2.62 3.68
CA THR A 186 -5.20 2.76 2.25
C THR A 186 -6.38 2.32 1.39
N ALA A 187 -6.99 1.16 1.70
CA ALA A 187 -8.15 0.65 0.97
C ALA A 187 -9.34 1.61 1.07
N VAL A 188 -9.62 2.14 2.26
CA VAL A 188 -10.68 3.14 2.48
C VAL A 188 -10.40 4.40 1.67
N GLY A 189 -9.19 4.97 1.78
CA GLY A 189 -8.85 6.22 1.11
C GLY A 189 -8.91 6.09 -0.42
N LEU A 190 -8.41 4.99 -0.98
CA LEU A 190 -8.47 4.73 -2.41
C LEU A 190 -9.91 4.53 -2.89
N THR A 191 -10.72 3.75 -2.16
CA THR A 191 -12.15 3.56 -2.47
C THR A 191 -12.89 4.89 -2.50
N CYS A 192 -12.64 5.76 -1.52
CA CYS A 192 -13.25 7.08 -1.43
C CYS A 192 -12.83 7.99 -2.58
N ALA A 193 -11.53 8.05 -2.89
CA ALA A 193 -11.01 8.89 -3.95
C ALA A 193 -11.49 8.43 -5.34
N CYS A 194 -11.55 7.11 -5.57
CA CYS A 194 -12.12 6.53 -6.78
C CYS A 194 -13.62 6.84 -6.90
N ALA A 195 -14.39 6.65 -5.82
CA ALA A 195 -15.82 6.94 -5.83
C ALA A 195 -16.10 8.42 -6.08
N GLU A 196 -15.30 9.33 -5.52
CA GLU A 196 -15.42 10.78 -5.74
C GLU A 196 -15.04 11.17 -7.17
N PHE A 197 -13.98 10.57 -7.72
CA PHE A 197 -13.57 10.78 -9.11
C PHE A 197 -14.66 10.29 -10.08
N PHE A 198 -15.16 9.06 -9.94
CA PHE A 198 -16.17 8.50 -10.83
C PHE A 198 -17.54 9.17 -10.69
N ALA A 199 -17.89 9.68 -9.51
CA ALA A 199 -19.13 10.43 -9.31
C ALA A 199 -19.19 11.72 -10.16
N GLN A 200 -18.04 12.26 -10.60
CA GLN A 200 -18.01 13.43 -11.50
C GLN A 200 -18.28 13.07 -12.96
N TYR A 201 -17.98 11.84 -13.38
CA TYR A 201 -18.05 11.41 -14.78
C TYR A 201 -19.21 10.45 -15.08
N VAL A 202 -19.78 9.80 -14.06
CA VAL A 202 -20.82 8.79 -14.21
C VAL A 202 -22.06 9.24 -13.42
N PRO A 203 -23.30 9.10 -13.96
CA PRO A 203 -24.53 9.46 -13.27
C PRO A 203 -24.92 8.45 -12.16
N LEU A 204 -23.95 7.96 -11.38
CA LEU A 204 -24.15 7.07 -10.25
C LEU A 204 -23.90 7.79 -8.94
N SER A 205 -24.69 7.45 -7.91
CA SER A 205 -24.47 8.01 -6.57
C SER A 205 -23.14 7.53 -5.99
N TYR A 206 -22.48 8.37 -5.20
CA TYR A 206 -21.26 8.03 -4.46
C TYR A 206 -21.40 6.71 -3.68
N ARG A 207 -22.54 6.51 -3.01
CA ARG A 207 -22.81 5.29 -2.23
C ARG A 207 -22.81 4.04 -3.11
N THR A 208 -23.45 4.11 -4.27
CA THR A 208 -23.49 3.00 -5.24
C THR A 208 -22.09 2.67 -5.74
N LEU A 209 -21.27 3.68 -6.04
CA LEU A 209 -19.89 3.49 -6.47
C LEU A 209 -19.04 2.82 -5.39
N VAL A 210 -19.18 3.22 -4.12
CA VAL A 210 -18.47 2.57 -3.00
C VAL A 210 -18.83 1.08 -2.88
N PHE A 211 -20.12 0.72 -3.00
CA PHE A 211 -20.54 -0.68 -2.96
C PHE A 211 -20.03 -1.50 -4.16
N ILE A 212 -20.07 -0.93 -5.37
CA ILE A 212 -19.56 -1.60 -6.58
C ILE A 212 -18.05 -1.83 -6.44
N LEU A 213 -17.32 -0.79 -6.09
CA LEU A 213 -15.87 -0.81 -5.96
C LEU A 213 -15.42 -1.78 -4.85
N GLY A 214 -16.00 -1.67 -3.64
CA GLY A 214 -15.65 -2.55 -2.52
C GLY A 214 -16.07 -4.01 -2.75
N GLY A 215 -17.25 -4.23 -3.34
CA GLY A 215 -17.72 -5.58 -3.69
C GLY A 215 -16.84 -6.25 -4.75
N PHE A 216 -16.41 -5.48 -5.75
CA PHE A 216 -15.45 -5.96 -6.75
C PHE A 216 -14.12 -6.34 -6.11
N SER A 217 -13.53 -5.47 -5.28
CA SER A 217 -12.27 -5.77 -4.60
C SER A 217 -12.36 -7.00 -3.68
N MET A 218 -13.52 -7.22 -3.03
CA MET A 218 -13.76 -8.43 -2.23
C MET A 218 -13.72 -9.71 -3.07
N VAL A 219 -14.36 -9.70 -4.25
CA VAL A 219 -14.35 -10.85 -5.16
C VAL A 219 -12.91 -11.14 -5.60
N VAL A 220 -12.17 -10.10 -5.97
CA VAL A 220 -10.82 -10.29 -6.52
C VAL A 220 -9.80 -10.68 -5.44
N SER A 221 -9.94 -10.20 -4.21
CA SER A 221 -9.10 -10.58 -3.07
C SER A 221 -9.15 -12.08 -2.77
N ASN A 222 -10.28 -12.75 -3.06
CA ASN A 222 -10.44 -14.19 -2.88
C ASN A 222 -9.69 -15.04 -3.92
N LEU A 223 -9.11 -14.46 -4.98
CA LEU A 223 -8.25 -15.17 -5.93
C LEU A 223 -6.80 -15.36 -5.44
N GLY A 224 -6.39 -14.76 -4.32
CA GLY A 224 -5.07 -14.98 -3.71
C GLY A 224 -3.92 -14.14 -4.32
N LEU A 225 -3.04 -13.65 -3.44
CA LEU A 225 -1.98 -12.68 -3.77
C LEU A 225 -0.99 -13.17 -4.85
N SER A 226 -0.63 -14.45 -4.84
CA SER A 226 0.31 -15.04 -5.82
C SER A 226 -0.29 -15.10 -7.24
N GLN A 227 -1.58 -15.44 -7.36
CA GLN A 227 -2.28 -15.38 -8.64
C GLN A 227 -2.49 -13.93 -9.09
N LEU A 228 -2.76 -13.01 -8.17
CA LEU A 228 -2.87 -11.58 -8.49
C LEU A 228 -1.55 -10.98 -8.98
N ILE A 229 -0.41 -11.34 -8.38
CA ILE A 229 0.91 -10.90 -8.84
C ILE A 229 1.21 -11.52 -10.22
N GLN A 230 0.94 -12.82 -10.42
CA GLN A 230 1.15 -13.47 -11.73
C GLN A 230 0.24 -12.96 -12.83
N ILE A 231 -0.95 -12.44 -12.50
CA ILE A 231 -1.87 -11.80 -13.47
C ILE A 231 -1.50 -10.33 -13.70
N SER A 232 -1.04 -9.62 -12.68
CA SER A 232 -0.73 -8.18 -12.78
C SER A 232 0.54 -7.89 -13.57
N VAL A 233 1.58 -8.73 -13.47
CA VAL A 233 2.83 -8.58 -14.23
C VAL A 233 2.61 -8.61 -15.76
N PRO A 234 1.93 -9.61 -16.36
CA PRO A 234 1.70 -9.65 -17.81
C PRO A 234 0.68 -8.61 -18.31
N VAL A 235 -0.27 -8.16 -17.48
CA VAL A 235 -1.22 -7.10 -17.85
C VAL A 235 -0.54 -5.71 -17.86
N ALA A 236 0.42 -5.47 -16.97
CA ALA A 236 1.21 -4.24 -16.95
C ALA A 236 2.14 -4.12 -18.17
N ASP A 237 2.79 -5.22 -18.57
CA ASP A 237 3.77 -5.26 -19.66
C ASP A 237 3.10 -5.18 -21.06
N ARG A 238 1.94 -5.84 -21.24
CA ARG A 238 1.24 -5.89 -22.54
C ARG A 238 0.52 -4.59 -22.95
N HIS A 239 0.34 -3.63 -22.04
CA HIS A 239 -0.43 -2.40 -22.28
C HIS A 239 0.36 -1.10 -22.19
N LEU A 240 1.70 -1.15 -22.24
CA LEU A 240 2.56 0.04 -22.27
C LEU A 240 2.32 0.97 -23.49
N SER A 241 1.64 0.49 -24.53
CA SER A 241 1.29 1.26 -25.74
C SER A 241 -0.12 1.91 -25.71
N ALA A 242 -0.92 1.72 -24.65
CA ALA A 242 -2.30 2.23 -24.55
C ALA A 242 -2.56 3.11 -23.32
N VAL A 243 -1.54 3.83 -22.85
CA VAL A 243 -1.50 4.59 -21.59
C VAL A 243 -2.56 5.70 -21.49
N TYR A 244 -3.18 6.15 -22.59
CA TYR A 244 -4.14 7.26 -22.55
C TYR A 244 -5.64 6.89 -22.57
N ARG A 245 -6.03 5.65 -22.90
CA ARG A 245 -7.46 5.33 -23.15
C ARG A 245 -8.13 4.44 -22.09
N THR A 246 -7.36 3.88 -21.15
CA THR A 246 -7.87 2.85 -20.23
C THR A 246 -7.45 3.11 -18.77
N GLY A 247 -7.50 4.37 -18.34
CA GLY A 247 -7.26 4.76 -16.94
C GLY A 247 -8.15 3.99 -15.96
N CYS A 248 -9.40 3.71 -16.34
CA CYS A 248 -10.36 2.90 -15.59
C CYS A 248 -9.81 1.53 -15.19
N ILE A 249 -9.31 0.72 -16.13
CA ILE A 249 -8.98 -0.68 -15.86
C ILE A 249 -7.74 -0.80 -14.97
N LYS A 250 -6.70 0.04 -15.19
CA LYS A 250 -5.53 0.10 -14.30
C LYS A 250 -5.88 0.63 -12.91
N PHE A 251 -6.83 1.55 -12.80
CA PHE A 251 -7.36 2.01 -11.51
C PHE A 251 -8.11 0.93 -10.75
N TYR A 252 -8.86 0.09 -11.46
CA TYR A 252 -9.59 -1.04 -10.88
C TYR A 252 -8.65 -2.14 -10.39
N THR A 253 -7.51 -2.40 -11.05
CA THR A 253 -6.46 -3.29 -10.54
C THR A 253 -5.76 -2.70 -9.30
N LEU A 254 -5.61 -1.37 -9.23
CA LEU A 254 -5.07 -0.65 -8.07
C LEU A 254 -5.87 -0.85 -6.79
N MET A 255 -7.19 -1.05 -6.93
CA MET A 255 -8.08 -1.23 -5.80
C MET A 255 -8.08 -2.66 -5.23
N VAL A 256 -7.35 -3.54 -5.89
CA VAL A 256 -7.32 -4.98 -5.64
C VAL A 256 -5.95 -5.45 -5.13
N ALA A 257 -4.87 -4.80 -5.59
CA ALA A 257 -3.48 -5.05 -5.16
C ALA A 257 -3.16 -4.37 -3.83
#